data_AF-A0A8B8C1C0-F1
#
_entry.id   AF-A0A8B8C1C0-F1
#
_cell.length_a   1.000
_cell.length_b   1.000
_cell.length_c   1.000
_cell.angle_alpha   90.00
_cell.angle_beta   90.00
_cell.angle_gamma   90.00
#
_symmetry.space_group_name_H-M   'P 1'
#
loop_
_entity.id
_entity.type
_entity.pdbx_description
1 polymer ?
#
loop_
_entity_poly.entity_id
_entity_poly.type
_entity_poly.pdbx_seq_one_letter_code
_entity_poly.pdbx_strand_id
1 'polypeptide(L)'
;MARAGLALTRLLGNSSTFLSCGRLTSVRLSQDIHTDPTLYKSHISEKQYEEQQKRNEDAGELTELVRDFLQPNEFYNSCLNIGVDFFCGVPDSLLKDFCAYVTQNAPKEKHVIAANEGNAVAIATGYHLATGKHPMVYLQNSGLGNIINPLMSLTSPSVYSVPMILLIGWRGEPGKRDEPQHLVQGQATPGLLAALGIPFQPLPDYEEGADQALLTAKHYMEKSSAPYAFLVKRQTFAPYKLKKRPTPEEFVLSREDAMKVVIDNLSQKDVVISATGMLSRELFEYRVTKEMGHEKDFLSVGSMGHTSSIALGVAMQKPRRQVFCLDGDGSVIMHMGAMATVGQSAMSNFKHIVINNGSHDSVGGQPTDAGNHDQFSFSTIAEGCGYKSTMVAMTEEEIAQCVMDMRGMEGPVLLEIKTRMGSRKNLGRPTRTPIENKEDFMHFLAIN
;
A
#
# COMPACT_ATOMS: atom_id res chain seq x y z
N MET A 1 49.64 -47.59 -1.87
CA MET A 1 49.22 -48.93 -1.40
C MET A 1 47.70 -48.96 -1.41
N ALA A 2 47.11 -49.52 -2.48
CA ALA A 2 46.43 -50.83 -2.48
C ALA A 2 45.14 -50.81 -1.64
N ARG A 3 43.96 -50.66 -2.29
CA ARG A 3 43.00 -51.74 -2.69
C ARG A 3 42.26 -52.31 -1.47
N ALA A 4 40.98 -52.66 -1.45
CA ALA A 4 39.83 -52.74 -2.35
C ALA A 4 38.65 -53.22 -1.45
N GLY A 5 37.36 -53.14 -1.74
CA GLY A 5 36.62 -52.69 -2.91
C GLY A 5 35.14 -53.10 -2.83
N LEU A 6 34.41 -52.65 -3.86
CA LEU A 6 33.17 -53.18 -4.47
C LEU A 6 31.90 -53.33 -3.62
N ALA A 7 30.69 -53.09 -4.12
CA ALA A 7 30.16 -52.56 -5.38
C ALA A 7 28.63 -52.50 -5.26
N LEU A 8 27.96 -51.56 -5.93
CA LEU A 8 26.82 -51.89 -6.80
C LEU A 8 26.57 -50.76 -7.82
N THR A 9 26.13 -51.16 -9.00
CA THR A 9 26.34 -50.53 -10.31
C THR A 9 25.09 -49.85 -10.89
N ARG A 10 25.29 -48.67 -11.51
CA ARG A 10 24.86 -48.25 -12.87
C ARG A 10 23.37 -48.26 -13.25
N LEU A 11 22.90 -47.10 -13.73
CA LEU A 11 21.95 -46.97 -14.84
C LEU A 11 22.11 -45.57 -15.50
N LEU A 12 23.03 -45.44 -16.46
CA LEU A 12 23.05 -44.39 -17.48
C LEU A 12 23.67 -44.99 -18.75
N GLY A 13 22.95 -44.91 -19.87
CA GLY A 13 23.39 -45.40 -21.17
C GLY A 13 22.34 -45.27 -22.27
N ASN A 14 22.44 -44.15 -23.01
CA ASN A 14 22.06 -43.87 -24.40
C ASN A 14 21.29 -44.91 -25.23
N SER A 15 20.27 -44.42 -25.96
CA SER A 15 20.11 -44.77 -27.38
C SER A 15 19.36 -43.69 -28.15
N SER A 16 20.05 -43.13 -29.15
CA SER A 16 19.56 -42.33 -30.26
C SER A 16 18.77 -43.18 -31.26
N THR A 17 17.60 -42.71 -31.70
CA THR A 17 16.92 -43.20 -32.91
C THR A 17 16.30 -42.05 -33.68
N PHE A 18 16.92 -41.74 -34.82
CA PHE A 18 16.33 -41.03 -35.95
C PHE A 18 15.32 -41.93 -36.66
N LEU A 19 14.18 -41.40 -37.07
CA LEU A 19 13.43 -41.86 -38.25
C LEU A 19 12.59 -40.71 -38.82
N SER A 20 12.74 -40.55 -40.13
CA SER A 20 12.25 -39.47 -40.97
C SER A 20 10.87 -39.75 -41.59
N CYS A 21 10.26 -38.66 -42.08
CA CYS A 21 9.46 -38.55 -43.30
C CYS A 21 7.92 -38.56 -43.15
N GLY A 22 7.34 -37.37 -43.39
CA GLY A 22 5.95 -37.16 -43.77
C GLY A 22 5.83 -35.81 -44.48
N ARG A 23 5.88 -35.81 -45.82
CA ARG A 23 5.53 -34.66 -46.68
C ARG A 23 4.07 -34.28 -46.45
N LEU A 24 3.75 -32.98 -46.47
CA LEU A 24 2.52 -32.45 -47.09
C LEU A 24 2.64 -30.93 -47.35
N THR A 25 2.74 -30.62 -48.65
CA THR A 25 2.16 -29.48 -49.38
C THR A 25 2.31 -28.04 -48.85
N SER A 26 3.11 -27.26 -49.59
CA SER A 26 3.07 -25.80 -49.61
C SER A 26 1.74 -25.28 -50.17
N VAL A 27 1.01 -24.50 -49.38
CA VAL A 27 -0.08 -23.63 -49.87
C VAL A 27 0.45 -22.21 -49.92
N ARG A 28 0.55 -21.65 -51.14
CA ARG A 28 0.68 -20.21 -51.34
C ARG A 28 -0.67 -19.56 -51.03
N LEU A 29 -0.70 -18.69 -50.03
CA LEU A 29 -1.77 -17.73 -49.84
C LEU A 29 -1.23 -16.35 -50.23
N SER A 30 -1.52 -15.95 -51.46
CA SER A 30 -1.54 -14.54 -51.86
C SER A 30 -2.92 -14.00 -51.55
N GLN A 31 -3.02 -13.02 -50.65
CA GLN A 31 -4.08 -12.02 -50.69
C GLN A 31 -3.67 -10.84 -49.81
N ASP A 32 -3.59 -9.68 -50.45
CA ASP A 32 -3.32 -8.37 -49.88
C ASP A 32 -4.30 -8.08 -48.73
N ILE A 33 -3.75 -7.84 -47.54
CA ILE A 33 -4.49 -7.22 -46.44
C ILE A 33 -3.88 -5.84 -46.24
N HIS A 34 -4.46 -4.85 -46.93
CA HIS A 34 -4.39 -3.47 -46.48
C HIS A 34 -5.10 -3.39 -45.12
N THR A 35 -4.31 -3.32 -44.05
CA THR A 35 -4.82 -2.96 -42.72
C THR A 35 -4.54 -1.49 -42.50
N ASP A 36 -5.59 -0.69 -42.62
CA ASP A 36 -5.62 0.70 -42.19
C ASP A 36 -5.45 0.74 -40.64
N PRO A 37 -4.37 1.36 -40.11
CA PRO A 37 -4.10 1.40 -38.66
C PRO A 37 -5.09 2.26 -37.86
N THR A 38 -6.02 2.95 -38.53
CA THR A 38 -6.92 3.91 -37.89
C THR A 38 -8.25 3.32 -37.41
N LEU A 39 -8.61 2.10 -37.84
CA LEU A 39 -9.90 1.47 -37.52
C LEU A 39 -9.90 0.53 -36.30
N TYR A 40 -8.73 0.28 -35.67
CA TYR A 40 -8.60 -0.61 -34.51
C TYR A 40 -8.44 0.11 -33.15
N LYS A 41 -8.49 1.44 -33.13
CA LYS A 41 -8.06 2.23 -31.95
C LYS A 41 -9.15 2.94 -31.14
N SER A 42 -10.41 2.99 -31.60
CA SER A 42 -11.48 3.69 -30.85
C SER A 42 -12.37 2.77 -30.00
N HIS A 43 -12.57 1.51 -30.39
CA HIS A 43 -13.55 0.63 -29.71
C HIS A 43 -13.03 -0.10 -28.48
N ILE A 44 -11.72 -0.12 -28.25
CA ILE A 44 -11.12 -0.80 -27.07
C ILE A 44 -11.19 0.12 -25.83
N SER A 45 -11.03 1.43 -25.98
CA SER A 45 -11.04 2.39 -24.86
C SER A 45 -12.43 2.60 -24.27
N GLU A 46 -13.47 2.72 -25.11
CA GLU A 46 -14.87 2.85 -24.66
C GLU A 46 -15.35 1.58 -23.95
N LYS A 47 -15.05 0.41 -24.52
CA LYS A 47 -15.46 -0.87 -23.93
C LYS A 47 -14.77 -1.14 -22.58
N GLN A 48 -13.51 -0.74 -22.44
CA GLN A 48 -12.79 -0.82 -21.15
C GLN A 48 -13.39 0.12 -20.10
N TYR A 49 -13.79 1.34 -20.50
CA TYR A 49 -14.44 2.29 -19.61
C TYR A 49 -15.83 1.82 -19.17
N GLU A 50 -16.62 1.26 -20.08
CA GLU A 50 -17.95 0.68 -19.78
C GLU A 50 -17.86 -0.57 -18.89
N GLU A 51 -16.90 -1.47 -19.14
CA GLU A 51 -16.62 -2.61 -18.27
C GLU A 51 -16.20 -2.16 -16.86
N GLN A 52 -15.47 -1.05 -16.75
CA GLN A 52 -15.07 -0.45 -15.48
C GLN A 52 -16.26 0.16 -14.72
N GLN A 53 -17.15 0.87 -15.41
CA GLN A 53 -18.40 1.39 -14.83
C GLN A 53 -19.26 0.25 -14.28
N LYS A 54 -19.46 -0.81 -15.08
CA LYS A 54 -20.22 -1.99 -14.69
C LYS A 54 -19.62 -2.72 -13.49
N ARG A 55 -18.28 -2.86 -13.43
CA ARG A 55 -17.58 -3.43 -12.26
C ARG A 55 -17.78 -2.60 -10.99
N ASN A 56 -17.90 -1.28 -11.11
CA ASN A 56 -18.15 -0.40 -9.97
C ASN A 56 -19.60 -0.50 -9.48
N GLU A 57 -20.56 -0.66 -10.39
CA GLU A 57 -21.99 -0.87 -10.08
C GLU A 57 -22.21 -2.25 -9.42
N ASP A 58 -21.63 -3.32 -9.99
CA ASP A 58 -21.72 -4.68 -9.47
C ASP A 58 -21.11 -4.84 -8.05
N ALA A 59 -20.17 -3.96 -7.66
CA ALA A 59 -19.59 -3.94 -6.32
C ALA A 59 -20.54 -3.36 -5.25
N GLY A 60 -21.64 -2.73 -5.66
CA GLY A 60 -22.65 -2.10 -4.83
C GLY A 60 -23.89 -2.97 -4.54
N GLU A 61 -24.14 -4.00 -5.34
CA GLU A 61 -25.34 -4.83 -5.18
C GLU A 61 -25.00 -6.22 -4.61
N LEU A 62 -25.09 -6.35 -3.28
CA LEU A 62 -25.32 -7.64 -2.64
C LEU A 62 -26.54 -7.52 -1.72
N THR A 63 -27.58 -8.26 -2.10
CA THR A 63 -28.80 -8.49 -1.34
C THR A 63 -28.52 -9.47 -0.18
N GLU A 64 -28.33 -8.96 1.03
CA GLU A 64 -28.53 -9.74 2.26
C GLU A 64 -29.53 -9.00 3.16
N LEU A 65 -30.39 -9.78 3.81
CA LEU A 65 -31.35 -9.39 4.83
C LEU A 65 -30.69 -8.47 5.87
N VAL A 66 -31.48 -7.55 6.45
CA VAL A 66 -31.08 -6.52 7.43
C VAL A 66 -29.76 -6.87 8.11
N ARG A 67 -28.69 -6.25 7.63
CA ARG A 67 -27.34 -6.51 8.11
C ARG A 67 -27.12 -5.63 9.33
N ASP A 68 -26.83 -6.26 10.46
CA ASP A 68 -26.39 -5.54 11.64
C ASP A 68 -24.99 -5.00 11.40
N PHE A 69 -24.76 -3.76 11.84
CA PHE A 69 -23.47 -3.11 11.79
C PHE A 69 -23.13 -2.64 13.20
N LEU A 70 -21.90 -2.86 13.64
CA LEU A 70 -21.41 -2.28 14.88
C LEU A 70 -21.36 -0.77 14.75
N GLN A 71 -22.03 -0.05 15.65
CA GLN A 71 -21.82 1.39 15.73
C GLN A 71 -20.42 1.66 16.30
N PRO A 72 -19.59 2.50 15.65
CA PRO A 72 -18.24 2.79 16.15
C PRO A 72 -18.17 3.29 17.59
N ASN A 73 -19.17 4.05 18.05
CA ASN A 73 -19.28 4.51 19.44
C ASN A 73 -19.57 3.38 20.43
N GLU A 74 -20.46 2.45 20.07
CA GLU A 74 -20.81 1.32 20.93
C GLU A 74 -19.60 0.41 21.08
N PHE A 75 -18.97 0.01 19.97
CA PHE A 75 -17.76 -0.82 20.03
C PHE A 75 -16.60 -0.14 20.78
N TYR A 76 -16.42 1.17 20.61
CA TYR A 76 -15.46 1.95 21.40
C TYR A 76 -15.76 1.85 22.91
N ASN A 77 -17.02 2.04 23.32
CA ASN A 77 -17.43 1.91 24.71
C ASN A 77 -17.26 0.48 25.23
N SER A 78 -17.54 -0.55 24.42
CA SER A 78 -17.29 -1.95 24.76
C SER A 78 -15.81 -2.23 25.02
N CYS A 79 -14.91 -1.62 24.24
CA CYS A 79 -13.47 -1.67 24.50
C CYS A 79 -13.12 -1.05 25.86
N LEU A 80 -13.68 0.14 26.16
CA LEU A 80 -13.46 0.79 27.45
C LEU A 80 -13.98 -0.05 28.63
N ASN A 81 -15.14 -0.71 28.46
CA ASN A 81 -15.76 -1.56 29.49
C ASN A 81 -14.89 -2.77 29.86
N ILE A 82 -14.09 -3.29 28.93
CA ILE A 82 -13.13 -4.36 29.20
C ILE A 82 -11.76 -3.85 29.69
N GLY A 83 -11.60 -2.53 29.86
CA GLY A 83 -10.38 -1.89 30.35
C GLY A 83 -9.35 -1.56 29.25
N VAL A 84 -9.77 -1.60 27.98
CA VAL A 84 -8.93 -1.23 26.82
C VAL A 84 -9.22 0.22 26.46
N ASP A 85 -8.39 1.13 27.00
CA ASP A 85 -8.54 2.58 26.90
C ASP A 85 -7.41 3.26 26.11
N PHE A 86 -6.49 2.49 25.54
CA PHE A 86 -5.40 3.00 24.69
C PHE A 86 -5.43 2.33 23.33
N PHE A 87 -5.40 3.15 22.28
CA PHE A 87 -5.50 2.72 20.89
C PHE A 87 -4.30 3.23 20.12
N CYS A 88 -3.66 2.37 19.32
CA CYS A 88 -2.67 2.84 18.36
C CYS A 88 -2.65 1.99 17.11
N GLY A 89 -2.17 2.53 16.00
CA GLY A 89 -2.19 1.75 14.76
C GLY A 89 -2.01 2.57 13.50
N VAL A 90 -2.05 1.86 12.37
CA VAL A 90 -2.04 2.45 11.03
C VAL A 90 -3.47 2.36 10.47
N PRO A 91 -4.05 3.47 9.95
CA PRO A 91 -5.41 3.46 9.44
C PRO A 91 -5.62 2.43 8.32
N ASP A 92 -6.78 1.76 8.35
CA ASP A 92 -7.17 0.75 7.37
C ASP A 92 -8.55 1.07 6.79
N SER A 93 -8.75 0.67 5.53
CA SER A 93 -10.00 0.86 4.79
C SER A 93 -11.22 0.11 5.34
N LEU A 94 -11.06 -1.06 5.98
CA LEU A 94 -12.16 -1.79 6.63
C LEU A 94 -12.41 -1.27 8.05
N LEU A 95 -11.40 -0.71 8.69
CA LEU A 95 -11.48 -0.08 10.01
C LEU A 95 -11.77 1.43 9.96
N LYS A 96 -11.88 2.03 8.78
CA LYS A 96 -11.90 3.49 8.57
C LYS A 96 -12.91 4.22 9.47
N ASP A 97 -14.08 3.63 9.66
CA ASP A 97 -15.19 4.24 10.40
C ASP A 97 -14.91 4.20 11.92
N PHE A 98 -14.39 3.08 12.43
CA PHE A 98 -13.91 2.96 13.80
C PHE A 98 -12.68 3.84 14.06
N CYS A 99 -11.67 3.80 13.19
CA CYS A 99 -10.48 4.65 13.31
C CYS A 99 -10.84 6.15 13.28
N ALA A 100 -11.79 6.56 12.43
CA ALA A 100 -12.30 7.92 12.41
C ALA A 100 -12.98 8.30 13.74
N TYR A 101 -13.77 7.40 14.32
CA TYR A 101 -14.38 7.62 15.62
C TYR A 101 -13.32 7.76 16.73
N VAL A 102 -12.35 6.85 16.81
CA VAL A 102 -11.27 6.91 17.80
C VAL A 102 -10.46 8.20 17.65
N THR A 103 -10.08 8.57 16.42
CA THR A 103 -9.32 9.81 16.12
C THR A 103 -10.03 11.07 16.62
N GLN A 104 -11.36 11.08 16.62
CA GLN A 104 -12.14 12.25 17.00
C GLN A 104 -12.48 12.30 18.49
N ASN A 105 -12.65 11.15 19.14
CA ASN A 105 -13.25 11.07 20.48
C ASN A 105 -12.29 10.57 21.57
N ALA A 106 -11.21 9.86 21.21
CA ALA A 106 -10.22 9.45 22.20
C ALA A 106 -9.35 10.66 22.62
N PRO A 107 -9.00 10.78 23.93
CA PRO A 107 -8.01 11.76 24.37
C PRO A 107 -6.69 11.60 23.62
N LYS A 108 -5.97 12.71 23.39
CA LYS A 108 -4.70 12.71 22.63
C LYS A 108 -3.64 11.79 23.24
N GLU A 109 -3.66 11.64 24.56
CA GLU A 109 -2.74 10.80 25.32
C GLU A 109 -3.11 9.30 25.26
N LYS A 110 -4.29 8.99 24.71
CA LYS A 110 -4.89 7.65 24.63
C LYS A 110 -5.03 7.14 23.20
N HIS A 111 -4.63 7.93 22.21
CA HIS A 111 -4.65 7.51 20.80
C HIS A 111 -3.41 7.97 20.05
N VAL A 112 -2.74 7.04 19.36
CA VAL A 112 -1.60 7.34 18.50
C VAL A 112 -1.79 6.71 17.12
N ILE A 113 -1.85 7.53 16.08
CA ILE A 113 -1.68 7.05 14.70
C ILE A 113 -0.18 6.84 14.50
N ALA A 114 0.26 5.59 14.34
CA ALA A 114 1.67 5.24 14.26
C ALA A 114 2.18 5.35 12.81
N ALA A 115 3.47 5.63 12.64
CA ALA A 115 4.11 5.69 11.33
C ALA A 115 3.99 4.36 10.55
N ASN A 116 4.20 3.23 11.24
CA ASN A 116 3.99 1.89 10.70
C ASN A 116 3.47 0.96 11.81
N GLU A 117 3.01 -0.24 11.42
CA GLU A 117 2.39 -1.19 12.33
C GLU A 117 3.37 -1.74 13.38
N GLY A 118 4.66 -1.86 13.02
CA GLY A 118 5.71 -2.27 13.97
C GLY A 118 5.89 -1.26 15.10
N ASN A 119 5.92 0.03 14.76
CA ASN A 119 5.91 1.13 15.72
C ASN A 119 4.64 1.08 16.59
N ALA A 120 3.48 0.73 16.03
CA ALA A 120 2.24 0.60 16.81
C ALA A 120 2.36 -0.49 17.89
N VAL A 121 2.88 -1.68 17.55
CA VAL A 121 3.14 -2.75 18.54
C VAL A 121 4.14 -2.32 19.60
N ALA A 122 5.19 -1.59 19.22
CA ALA A 122 6.18 -1.08 20.16
C ALA A 122 5.59 -0.03 21.13
N ILE A 123 4.77 0.90 20.62
CA ILE A 123 4.07 1.92 21.42
C ILE A 123 3.08 1.25 22.39
N ALA A 124 2.27 0.31 21.90
CA ALA A 124 1.37 -0.49 22.72
C ALA A 124 2.13 -1.25 23.82
N THR A 125 3.31 -1.80 23.48
CA THR A 125 4.17 -2.44 24.46
C THR A 125 4.62 -1.47 25.54
N GLY A 126 5.11 -0.28 25.17
CA GLY A 126 5.47 0.77 26.12
C GLY A 126 4.29 1.17 27.03
N TYR A 127 3.08 1.28 26.46
CA TYR A 127 1.86 1.54 27.23
C TYR A 127 1.60 0.47 28.29
N HIS A 128 1.66 -0.81 27.91
CA HIS A 128 1.47 -1.92 28.83
C HIS A 128 2.53 -1.91 29.93
N LEU A 129 3.80 -1.76 29.58
CA LEU A 129 4.91 -1.70 30.56
C LEU A 129 4.73 -0.56 31.58
N ALA A 130 4.22 0.59 31.15
CA ALA A 130 4.04 1.75 32.01
C ALA A 130 2.80 1.66 32.92
N THR A 131 1.75 0.94 32.51
CA THR A 131 0.43 1.01 33.16
C THR A 131 -0.11 -0.32 33.66
N GLY A 132 0.42 -1.45 33.19
CA GLY A 132 -0.13 -2.78 33.38
C GLY A 132 -1.45 -3.03 32.62
N LYS A 133 -1.97 -2.05 31.87
CA LYS A 133 -3.24 -2.14 31.14
C LYS A 133 -3.07 -2.74 29.75
N HIS A 134 -4.16 -3.21 29.16
CA HIS A 134 -4.18 -3.83 27.83
C HIS A 134 -4.44 -2.78 26.73
N PRO A 135 -3.53 -2.60 25.76
CA PRO A 135 -3.75 -1.74 24.60
C PRO A 135 -4.49 -2.48 23.47
N MET A 136 -5.01 -1.70 22.52
CA MET A 136 -5.45 -2.17 21.21
C MET A 136 -4.54 -1.63 20.11
N VAL A 137 -4.05 -2.53 19.26
CA VAL A 137 -3.32 -2.21 18.02
C VAL A 137 -4.23 -2.47 16.83
N TYR A 138 -4.52 -1.43 16.03
CA TYR A 138 -5.31 -1.57 14.80
C TYR A 138 -4.44 -1.49 13.54
N LEU A 139 -4.76 -2.31 12.53
CA LEU A 139 -4.02 -2.37 11.28
C LEU A 139 -4.79 -3.10 10.18
N GLN A 140 -4.35 -2.97 8.93
CA GLN A 140 -4.74 -3.88 7.86
C GLN A 140 -3.91 -5.18 7.94
N ASN A 141 -4.46 -6.31 7.49
CA ASN A 141 -3.74 -7.59 7.48
C ASN A 141 -2.44 -7.59 6.64
N SER A 142 -2.30 -6.72 5.64
CA SER A 142 -1.00 -6.53 4.95
C SER A 142 0.10 -6.04 5.89
N GLY A 143 -0.26 -5.31 6.95
CA GLY A 143 0.64 -4.84 7.99
C GLY A 143 1.18 -5.95 8.89
N LEU A 144 0.66 -7.19 8.79
CA LEU A 144 1.21 -8.34 9.50
C LEU A 144 2.71 -8.52 9.20
N GLY A 145 3.14 -8.26 7.96
CA GLY A 145 4.56 -8.31 7.59
C GLY A 145 5.44 -7.37 8.43
N ASN A 146 4.95 -6.19 8.78
CA ASN A 146 5.67 -5.19 9.58
C ASN A 146 5.73 -5.56 11.08
N ILE A 147 4.83 -6.41 11.56
CA ILE A 147 4.71 -6.72 12.99
C ILE A 147 5.19 -8.11 13.39
N ILE A 148 5.60 -8.98 12.46
CA ILE A 148 6.12 -10.31 12.80
C ILE A 148 7.24 -10.21 13.84
N ASN A 149 8.27 -9.39 13.59
CA ASN A 149 9.39 -9.27 14.52
C ASN A 149 8.98 -8.64 15.87
N PRO A 150 8.25 -7.50 15.92
CA PRO A 150 7.71 -6.95 17.15
C PRO A 150 6.84 -7.93 17.95
N LEU A 151 5.95 -8.69 17.31
CA LEU A 151 5.12 -9.67 18.02
C LEU A 151 5.96 -10.79 18.64
N MET A 152 6.86 -11.38 17.86
CA MET A 152 7.71 -12.47 18.35
C MET A 152 8.65 -12.01 19.47
N SER A 153 9.15 -10.77 19.38
CA SER A 153 10.20 -10.28 20.27
C SER A 153 9.68 -9.49 21.47
N LEU A 154 8.47 -8.92 21.40
CA LEU A 154 7.91 -8.08 22.47
C LEU A 154 6.67 -8.68 23.12
N THR A 155 5.88 -9.49 22.41
CA THR A 155 4.55 -9.88 22.90
C THR A 155 4.43 -11.38 23.17
N SER A 156 5.31 -12.18 22.58
CA SER A 156 5.38 -13.63 22.82
C SER A 156 5.50 -13.96 24.33
N PRO A 157 4.72 -14.94 24.83
CA PRO A 157 4.82 -15.41 26.21
C PRO A 157 6.18 -15.97 26.61
N SER A 158 6.99 -16.37 25.63
CA SER A 158 8.36 -16.87 25.87
C SER A 158 9.41 -15.76 25.95
N VAL A 159 9.03 -14.49 25.76
CA VAL A 159 9.95 -13.35 25.76
C VAL A 159 9.54 -12.32 26.82
N TYR A 160 8.81 -11.26 26.44
CA TYR A 160 8.32 -10.26 27.40
C TYR A 160 6.85 -10.45 27.79
N SER A 161 6.10 -11.33 27.11
CA SER A 161 4.71 -11.68 27.44
C SER A 161 3.80 -10.46 27.60
N VAL A 162 3.72 -9.63 26.55
CA VAL A 162 2.91 -8.41 26.57
C VAL A 162 1.55 -8.66 25.94
N PRO A 163 0.44 -8.63 26.71
CA PRO A 163 -0.91 -8.76 26.19
C PRO A 163 -1.35 -7.52 25.40
N MET A 164 -2.08 -7.74 24.32
CA MET A 164 -2.74 -6.69 23.52
C MET A 164 -3.83 -7.27 22.63
N ILE A 165 -4.80 -6.45 22.25
CA ILE A 165 -5.75 -6.79 21.19
C ILE A 165 -5.18 -6.34 19.86
N LEU A 166 -5.16 -7.24 18.87
CA LEU A 166 -4.89 -6.90 17.47
C LEU A 166 -6.22 -6.79 16.73
N LEU A 167 -6.64 -5.58 16.34
CA LEU A 167 -7.83 -5.35 15.52
C LEU A 167 -7.40 -5.26 14.05
N ILE A 168 -7.56 -6.34 13.30
CA ILE A 168 -6.98 -6.50 11.96
C ILE A 168 -8.07 -6.44 10.89
N GLY A 169 -8.03 -5.42 10.03
CA GLY A 169 -8.85 -5.40 8.81
C GLY A 169 -8.44 -6.52 7.86
N TRP A 170 -9.35 -7.47 7.60
CA TRP A 170 -9.08 -8.67 6.80
C TRP A 170 -9.43 -8.47 5.32
N ARG A 171 -8.57 -7.76 4.59
CA ARG A 171 -8.67 -7.62 3.13
C ARG A 171 -8.37 -8.96 2.44
N GLY A 172 -9.06 -9.22 1.34
CA GLY A 172 -8.95 -10.49 0.60
C GLY A 172 -9.51 -11.71 1.33
N GLU A 173 -10.57 -11.53 2.13
CA GLU A 173 -11.31 -12.65 2.74
C GLU A 173 -11.60 -13.76 1.70
N PRO A 174 -11.29 -15.03 1.99
CA PRO A 174 -11.55 -16.14 1.07
C PRO A 174 -13.00 -16.17 0.57
N GLY A 175 -13.17 -16.29 -0.76
CA GLY A 175 -14.49 -16.31 -1.41
C GLY A 175 -15.12 -14.94 -1.67
N LYS A 176 -14.47 -13.83 -1.28
CA LYS A 176 -14.89 -12.47 -1.61
C LYS A 176 -13.97 -11.85 -2.67
N ARG A 177 -14.53 -10.99 -3.51
CA ARG A 177 -13.76 -10.23 -4.51
C ARG A 177 -12.99 -9.11 -3.81
N ASP A 178 -11.71 -8.98 -4.14
CA ASP A 178 -10.82 -7.89 -3.72
C ASP A 178 -9.66 -7.80 -4.73
N GLU A 179 -8.75 -6.84 -4.53
CA GLU A 179 -7.57 -6.66 -5.37
C GLU A 179 -6.62 -7.86 -5.32
N PRO A 180 -5.87 -8.18 -6.40
CA PRO A 180 -5.00 -9.36 -6.45
C PRO A 180 -4.04 -9.50 -5.25
N GLN A 181 -3.40 -8.39 -4.85
CA GLN A 181 -2.50 -8.35 -3.70
C GLN A 181 -3.23 -8.58 -2.37
N HIS A 182 -4.48 -8.15 -2.24
CA HIS A 182 -5.27 -8.40 -1.04
C HIS A 182 -5.66 -9.88 -0.95
N LEU A 183 -6.04 -10.52 -2.06
CA LEU A 183 -6.41 -11.95 -2.08
C LEU A 183 -5.27 -12.84 -1.56
N VAL A 184 -4.03 -12.56 -1.99
CA VAL A 184 -2.84 -13.28 -1.50
C VAL A 184 -2.68 -13.10 0.02
N GLN A 185 -2.80 -11.86 0.51
CA GLN A 185 -2.65 -11.55 1.94
C GLN A 185 -3.77 -12.15 2.79
N GLY A 186 -5.02 -12.02 2.34
CA GLY A 186 -6.20 -12.50 3.05
C GLY A 186 -6.20 -14.02 3.21
N GLN A 187 -5.79 -14.76 2.17
CA GLN A 187 -5.61 -16.21 2.25
C GLN A 187 -4.49 -16.61 3.24
N ALA A 188 -3.39 -15.87 3.29
CA ALA A 188 -2.26 -16.16 4.18
C ALA A 188 -2.51 -15.78 5.65
N THR A 189 -3.39 -14.81 5.90
CA THR A 189 -3.60 -14.18 7.22
C THR A 189 -3.85 -15.17 8.36
N PRO A 190 -4.80 -16.14 8.26
CA PRO A 190 -5.01 -17.13 9.33
C PRO A 190 -3.77 -17.99 9.61
N GLY A 191 -3.04 -18.38 8.55
CA GLY A 191 -1.83 -19.19 8.66
C GLY A 191 -0.68 -18.44 9.33
N LEU A 192 -0.52 -17.15 9.03
CA LEU A 192 0.47 -16.29 9.68
C LEU A 192 0.16 -16.14 11.18
N LEU A 193 -1.09 -15.85 11.56
CA LEU A 193 -1.48 -15.74 12.97
C LEU A 193 -1.29 -17.06 13.72
N ALA A 194 -1.66 -18.19 13.11
CA ALA A 194 -1.45 -19.51 13.68
C ALA A 194 0.04 -19.84 13.87
N ALA A 195 0.90 -19.48 12.91
CA ALA A 195 2.35 -19.68 13.01
C ALA A 195 2.98 -18.84 14.13
N LEU A 196 2.40 -17.67 14.42
CA LEU A 196 2.79 -16.82 15.56
C LEU A 196 2.19 -17.29 16.90
N GLY A 197 1.34 -18.33 16.89
CA GLY A 197 0.65 -18.82 18.08
C GLY A 197 -0.42 -17.86 18.63
N ILE A 198 -0.88 -16.90 17.82
CA ILE A 198 -1.85 -15.89 18.22
C ILE A 198 -3.26 -16.42 17.94
N PRO A 199 -4.12 -16.63 18.96
CA PRO A 199 -5.50 -16.99 18.74
C PRO A 199 -6.23 -15.84 18.03
N PHE A 200 -7.13 -16.21 17.11
CA PHE A 200 -7.89 -15.24 16.35
C PHE A 200 -9.30 -15.74 16.07
N GLN A 201 -10.22 -14.79 15.88
CA GLN A 201 -11.55 -15.04 15.35
C GLN A 201 -12.03 -13.83 14.54
N PRO A 202 -13.00 -14.01 13.60
CA PRO A 202 -13.71 -12.89 13.03
C PRO A 202 -14.42 -12.07 14.13
N LEU A 203 -14.41 -10.74 14.00
CA LEU A 203 -15.22 -9.87 14.85
C LEU A 203 -16.69 -9.97 14.39
N PRO A 204 -17.64 -10.34 15.27
CA PRO A 204 -19.06 -10.25 14.95
C PRO A 204 -19.47 -8.81 14.61
N ASP A 205 -20.41 -8.65 13.68
CA ASP A 205 -20.89 -7.34 13.21
C ASP A 205 -22.12 -6.81 13.95
N TYR A 206 -22.46 -7.42 15.09
CA TYR A 206 -23.54 -7.02 16.01
C TYR A 206 -23.04 -6.96 17.46
N GLU A 207 -23.70 -6.12 18.27
CA GLU A 207 -23.20 -5.64 19.58
C GLU A 207 -22.94 -6.78 20.57
N GLU A 208 -23.93 -7.65 20.83
CA GLU A 208 -23.78 -8.71 21.83
C GLU A 208 -22.68 -9.71 21.47
N GLY A 209 -22.52 -9.99 20.18
CA GLY A 209 -21.47 -10.87 19.66
C GLY A 209 -20.09 -10.24 19.84
N ALA A 210 -19.95 -8.95 19.52
CA ALA A 210 -18.71 -8.22 19.69
C ALA A 210 -18.30 -8.11 21.16
N ASP A 211 -19.25 -7.86 22.06
CA ASP A 211 -19.02 -7.82 23.50
C ASP A 211 -18.53 -9.17 24.04
N GLN A 212 -19.18 -10.27 23.66
CA GLN A 212 -18.76 -11.61 24.07
C GLN A 212 -17.37 -11.96 23.51
N ALA A 213 -17.07 -11.53 22.28
CA ALA A 213 -15.78 -11.70 21.66
C ALA A 213 -14.68 -10.92 22.41
N LEU A 214 -14.94 -9.65 22.77
CA LEU A 214 -14.06 -8.81 23.57
C LEU A 214 -13.79 -9.39 24.97
N LEU A 215 -14.83 -9.91 25.64
CA LEU A 215 -14.67 -10.61 26.92
C LEU A 215 -13.80 -11.87 26.80
N THR A 216 -13.95 -12.62 25.71
CA THR A 216 -13.11 -13.78 25.41
C THR A 216 -11.65 -13.38 25.23
N ALA A 217 -11.39 -12.30 24.46
CA ALA A 217 -10.05 -11.77 24.28
C ALA A 217 -9.45 -11.27 25.60
N LYS A 218 -10.21 -10.54 26.41
CA LYS A 218 -9.80 -10.08 27.75
C LYS A 218 -9.39 -11.27 28.63
N HIS A 219 -10.25 -12.28 28.75
CA HIS A 219 -9.96 -13.46 29.56
C HIS A 219 -8.69 -14.18 29.10
N TYR A 220 -8.51 -14.31 27.78
CA TYR A 220 -7.28 -14.89 27.23
C TYR A 220 -6.06 -14.05 27.62
N MET A 221 -6.07 -12.74 27.36
CA MET A 221 -4.97 -11.83 27.68
C MET A 221 -4.59 -11.86 29.16
N GLU A 222 -5.57 -11.86 30.07
CA GLU A 222 -5.33 -11.94 31.52
C GLU A 222 -4.70 -13.27 31.94
N LYS A 223 -5.07 -14.37 31.28
CA LYS A 223 -4.59 -15.71 31.60
C LYS A 223 -3.22 -16.02 30.99
N SER A 224 -2.99 -15.60 29.75
CA SER A 224 -1.82 -15.97 28.95
C SER A 224 -0.78 -14.88 28.86
N SER A 225 -1.13 -13.62 29.20
CA SER A 225 -0.29 -12.44 28.98
C SER A 225 0.24 -12.38 27.54
N ALA A 226 -0.65 -12.62 26.57
CA ALA A 226 -0.31 -12.76 25.15
C ALA A 226 -1.33 -12.04 24.26
N PRO A 227 -0.98 -11.71 23.00
CA PRO A 227 -1.90 -11.08 22.06
C PRO A 227 -3.11 -11.93 21.70
N TYR A 228 -4.24 -11.27 21.44
CA TYR A 228 -5.44 -11.88 20.85
C TYR A 228 -5.87 -11.07 19.62
N ALA A 229 -6.21 -11.73 18.51
CA ALA A 229 -6.54 -11.05 17.26
C ALA A 229 -8.01 -11.16 16.86
N PHE A 230 -8.54 -10.04 16.35
CA PHE A 230 -9.82 -9.98 15.67
C PHE A 230 -9.60 -9.72 14.18
N LEU A 231 -10.28 -10.51 13.34
CA LEU A 231 -10.34 -10.30 11.90
C LEU A 231 -11.62 -9.53 11.56
N VAL A 232 -11.50 -8.28 11.15
CA VAL A 232 -12.62 -7.41 10.80
C VAL A 232 -12.91 -7.54 9.31
N LYS A 233 -14.13 -7.94 8.99
CA LYS A 233 -14.57 -8.13 7.60
C LYS A 233 -15.05 -6.81 7.00
N ARG A 234 -15.24 -6.81 5.68
CA ARG A 234 -15.86 -5.67 5.01
C ARG A 234 -17.26 -5.45 5.57
N GLN A 235 -17.61 -4.19 5.84
CA GLN A 235 -18.93 -3.78 6.32
C GLN A 235 -19.27 -4.31 7.73
N THR A 236 -18.28 -4.49 8.61
CA THR A 236 -18.51 -4.77 10.05
C THR A 236 -18.97 -3.53 10.83
N PHE A 237 -18.44 -2.35 10.51
CA PHE A 237 -18.79 -1.10 11.20
C PHE A 237 -19.79 -0.27 10.40
N ALA A 238 -20.67 0.42 11.12
CA ALA A 238 -21.57 1.42 10.55
C ALA A 238 -20.77 2.64 10.08
N PRO A 239 -21.20 3.32 8.99
CA PRO A 239 -20.46 4.46 8.46
C PRO A 239 -20.27 5.59 9.47
N TYR A 240 -19.03 6.06 9.62
CA TYR A 240 -18.69 7.22 10.44
C TYR A 240 -17.66 8.08 9.71
N LYS A 241 -17.98 9.37 9.56
CA LYS A 241 -17.10 10.32 8.87
C LYS A 241 -16.34 11.15 9.87
N LEU A 242 -15.02 11.13 9.74
CA LEU A 242 -14.15 12.05 10.47
C LEU A 242 -14.54 13.49 10.15
N LYS A 243 -14.80 14.30 11.18
CA LYS A 243 -15.02 15.74 10.98
C LYS A 243 -13.72 16.36 10.49
N LYS A 244 -13.78 17.02 9.33
CA LYS A 244 -12.63 17.72 8.77
C LYS A 244 -12.18 18.81 9.73
N ARG A 245 -10.88 18.87 10.03
CA ARG A 245 -10.29 20.11 10.55
C ARG A 245 -10.34 21.16 9.43
N PRO A 246 -10.50 22.45 9.75
CA PRO A 246 -10.28 23.50 8.76
C PRO A 246 -8.87 23.33 8.19
N THR A 247 -8.75 23.00 6.92
CA THR A 247 -7.47 23.14 6.21
C THR A 247 -7.26 24.63 5.98
N PRO A 248 -6.02 25.14 6.13
CA PRO A 248 -5.70 26.49 5.69
C PRO A 248 -6.18 26.68 4.25
N GLU A 249 -6.77 27.83 3.93
CA GLU A 249 -7.20 28.19 2.57
C GLU A 249 -6.03 28.25 1.57
N GLU A 250 -4.80 28.06 2.04
CA GLU A 250 -3.54 28.20 1.31
C GLU A 250 -3.28 27.11 0.26
N PHE A 251 -3.80 25.88 0.43
CA PHE A 251 -3.57 24.80 -0.55
C PHE A 251 -4.76 24.65 -1.49
N VAL A 252 -4.60 25.11 -2.73
CA VAL A 252 -5.67 25.09 -3.75
C VAL A 252 -5.66 23.78 -4.56
N LEU A 253 -4.48 23.25 -4.85
CA LEU A 253 -4.31 22.07 -5.71
C LEU A 253 -4.67 20.77 -5.01
N SER A 254 -5.37 19.89 -5.73
CA SER A 254 -5.55 18.50 -5.30
C SER A 254 -4.31 17.66 -5.62
N ARG A 255 -4.19 16.50 -4.98
CA ARG A 255 -3.17 15.48 -5.33
C ARG A 255 -3.21 15.12 -6.81
N GLU A 256 -4.41 14.93 -7.36
CA GLU A 256 -4.60 14.57 -8.76
C GLU A 256 -4.11 15.69 -9.68
N ASP A 257 -4.44 16.96 -9.39
CA ASP A 257 -4.01 18.09 -10.23
C ASP A 257 -2.50 18.33 -10.15
N ALA A 258 -1.90 18.24 -8.96
CA ALA A 258 -0.45 18.28 -8.80
C ALA A 258 0.26 17.16 -9.59
N MET A 259 -0.26 15.93 -9.52
CA MET A 259 0.28 14.79 -10.28
C MET A 259 0.20 15.04 -11.79
N LYS A 260 -0.90 15.61 -12.30
CA LYS A 260 -1.02 15.95 -13.73
C LYS A 260 0.06 16.92 -14.19
N VAL A 261 0.32 17.97 -13.41
CA VAL A 261 1.38 18.95 -13.71
C VAL A 261 2.74 18.28 -13.73
N VAL A 262 3.03 17.40 -12.76
CA VAL A 262 4.27 16.62 -12.76
C VAL A 262 4.40 15.82 -14.06
N ILE A 263 3.38 15.03 -14.40
CA ILE A 263 3.41 14.13 -15.57
C ILE A 263 3.53 14.89 -16.89
N ASP A 264 2.87 16.04 -17.03
CA ASP A 264 2.94 16.88 -18.23
C ASP A 264 4.33 17.49 -18.46
N ASN A 265 5.16 17.56 -17.41
CA ASN A 265 6.54 18.06 -17.48
C ASN A 265 7.60 16.95 -17.50
N LEU A 266 7.19 15.68 -17.55
CA LEU A 266 8.11 14.55 -17.77
C LEU A 266 8.34 14.30 -19.27
N SER A 267 9.53 13.78 -19.60
CA SER A 267 9.82 13.30 -20.96
C SER A 267 9.34 11.88 -21.18
N GLN A 268 9.26 11.48 -22.45
CA GLN A 268 8.91 10.12 -22.85
C GLN A 268 9.91 9.05 -22.41
N LYS A 269 11.13 9.44 -22.00
CA LYS A 269 12.17 8.50 -21.54
C LYS A 269 12.23 8.32 -20.03
N ASP A 270 11.50 9.15 -19.29
CA ASP A 270 11.56 9.14 -17.83
C ASP A 270 10.75 7.98 -17.28
N VAL A 271 11.28 7.41 -16.19
CA VAL A 271 10.71 6.26 -15.49
C VAL A 271 9.96 6.79 -14.28
N VAL A 272 8.75 6.29 -14.05
CA VAL A 272 7.92 6.66 -12.91
C VAL A 272 7.68 5.44 -12.03
N ILE A 273 7.96 5.58 -10.73
CA ILE A 273 7.57 4.61 -9.71
C ILE A 273 6.55 5.32 -8.82
N SER A 274 5.31 4.83 -8.79
CA SER A 274 4.21 5.48 -8.08
C SER A 274 3.76 4.68 -6.88
N ALA A 275 3.54 5.37 -5.77
CA ALA A 275 3.10 4.76 -4.52
C ALA A 275 1.68 4.21 -4.59
N THR A 276 1.40 3.31 -3.63
CA THR A 276 0.08 2.69 -3.46
C THR A 276 -1.00 3.68 -3.06
N GLY A 277 -2.26 3.24 -3.14
CA GLY A 277 -3.42 4.05 -2.85
C GLY A 277 -4.00 4.73 -4.09
N MET A 278 -4.52 5.94 -3.91
CA MET A 278 -5.20 6.69 -4.97
C MET A 278 -4.23 7.29 -6.01
N LEU A 279 -2.99 7.61 -5.63
CA LEU A 279 -2.00 8.25 -6.51
C LEU A 279 -1.72 7.42 -7.78
N SER A 280 -1.43 6.13 -7.63
CA SER A 280 -1.24 5.22 -8.78
C SER A 280 -2.47 5.10 -9.68
N ARG A 281 -3.69 5.25 -9.13
CA ARG A 281 -4.93 5.17 -9.90
C ARG A 281 -5.17 6.46 -10.69
N GLU A 282 -4.91 7.60 -10.06
CA GLU A 282 -4.97 8.92 -10.68
C GLU A 282 -3.96 8.99 -11.84
N LEU A 283 -2.73 8.51 -11.63
CA LEU A 283 -1.72 8.39 -12.68
C LEU A 283 -2.18 7.50 -13.83
N PHE A 284 -2.71 6.31 -13.52
CA PHE A 284 -3.22 5.39 -14.53
C PHE A 284 -4.33 6.05 -15.37
N GLU A 285 -5.38 6.59 -14.76
CA GLU A 285 -6.46 7.23 -15.52
C GLU A 285 -5.97 8.44 -16.31
N TYR A 286 -5.04 9.22 -15.76
CA TYR A 286 -4.51 10.37 -16.47
C TYR A 286 -3.74 9.97 -17.74
N ARG A 287 -2.92 8.92 -17.68
CA ARG A 287 -2.25 8.36 -18.87
C ARG A 287 -3.27 7.95 -19.94
N VAL A 288 -4.37 7.31 -19.55
CA VAL A 288 -5.46 6.95 -20.47
C VAL A 288 -6.05 8.21 -21.12
N THR A 289 -6.35 9.25 -20.34
CA THR A 289 -6.93 10.51 -20.89
C THR A 289 -6.00 11.24 -21.85
N LYS A 290 -4.68 11.06 -21.72
CA LYS A 290 -3.66 11.65 -22.60
C LYS A 290 -3.26 10.73 -23.75
N GLU A 291 -3.92 9.58 -23.90
CA GLU A 291 -3.58 8.54 -24.88
C GLU A 291 -2.11 8.08 -24.78
N MET A 292 -1.57 8.07 -23.55
CA MET A 292 -0.22 7.64 -23.25
C MET A 292 -0.19 6.20 -22.78
N GLY A 293 0.82 5.44 -23.19
CA GLY A 293 1.07 4.11 -22.65
C GLY A 293 1.54 4.13 -21.19
N HIS A 294 1.40 2.97 -20.53
CA HIS A 294 1.72 2.76 -19.12
C HIS A 294 3.09 2.10 -18.89
N GLU A 295 3.81 1.75 -19.96
CA GLU A 295 5.06 0.98 -19.93
C GLU A 295 6.19 1.65 -19.15
N LYS A 296 6.07 2.94 -18.83
CA LYS A 296 7.05 3.69 -18.04
C LYS A 296 6.68 3.84 -16.57
N ASP A 297 5.51 3.36 -16.15
CA ASP A 297 4.97 3.55 -14.81
C ASP A 297 4.93 2.21 -14.04
N PHE A 298 5.77 2.06 -13.02
CA PHE A 298 5.56 1.01 -12.03
C PHE A 298 4.56 1.49 -10.98
N LEU A 299 3.36 0.91 -10.99
CA LEU A 299 2.29 1.24 -10.05
C LEU A 299 2.34 0.26 -8.87
N SER A 300 2.82 0.72 -7.71
CA SER A 300 2.87 -0.13 -6.52
C SER A 300 1.47 -0.39 -5.99
N VAL A 301 0.93 -1.58 -6.21
CA VAL A 301 -0.44 -1.93 -5.77
C VAL A 301 -0.55 -2.21 -4.26
N GLY A 302 0.57 -2.45 -3.59
CA GLY A 302 0.68 -2.67 -2.15
C GLY A 302 2.03 -2.19 -1.61
N SER A 303 2.49 -2.76 -0.49
CA SER A 303 3.83 -2.48 0.06
C SER A 303 4.08 -0.97 0.28
N MET A 304 3.14 -0.32 0.97
CA MET A 304 3.24 1.10 1.32
C MET A 304 4.59 1.41 2.01
N GLY A 305 5.18 2.57 1.70
CA GLY A 305 6.49 2.98 2.20
C GLY A 305 7.70 2.42 1.45
N HIS A 306 7.52 1.49 0.51
CA HIS A 306 8.64 0.93 -0.26
C HIS A 306 8.88 1.56 -1.64
N THR A 307 8.05 2.53 -2.06
CA THR A 307 8.16 3.18 -3.38
C THR A 307 9.56 3.74 -3.64
N SER A 308 10.11 4.49 -2.69
CA SER A 308 11.45 5.07 -2.80
C SER A 308 12.56 4.02 -2.89
N SER A 309 12.41 2.89 -2.20
CA SER A 309 13.35 1.77 -2.25
C SER A 309 13.30 1.05 -3.61
N ILE A 310 12.11 0.85 -4.17
CA ILE A 310 11.92 0.29 -5.52
C ILE A 310 12.56 1.22 -6.56
N ALA A 311 12.28 2.52 -6.46
CA ALA A 311 12.86 3.54 -7.34
C ALA A 311 14.38 3.59 -7.25
N LEU A 312 14.95 3.43 -6.05
CA LEU A 312 16.40 3.39 -5.87
C LEU A 312 17.00 2.19 -6.61
N GLY A 313 16.40 1.01 -6.45
CA GLY A 313 16.84 -0.19 -7.17
C GLY A 313 16.83 0.00 -8.69
N VAL A 314 15.80 0.65 -9.24
CA VAL A 314 15.75 0.98 -10.67
C VAL A 314 16.82 2.00 -11.07
N ALA A 315 16.97 3.08 -10.31
CA ALA A 315 17.94 4.14 -10.59
C ALA A 315 19.38 3.60 -10.65
N MET A 316 19.75 2.71 -9.72
CA MET A 316 21.05 2.05 -9.68
C MET A 316 21.34 1.20 -10.93
N GLN A 317 20.32 0.54 -11.49
CA GLN A 317 20.49 -0.36 -12.64
C GLN A 317 20.30 0.34 -13.99
N LYS A 318 19.76 1.56 -13.98
CA LYS A 318 19.43 2.33 -15.19
C LYS A 318 20.00 3.76 -15.10
N PRO A 319 21.33 3.93 -14.98
CA PRO A 319 21.97 5.24 -14.71
C PRO A 319 21.76 6.28 -15.82
N ARG A 320 21.33 5.86 -17.02
CA ARG A 320 21.02 6.75 -18.16
C ARG A 320 19.55 7.16 -18.24
N ARG A 321 18.70 6.68 -17.34
CA ARG A 321 17.28 7.03 -17.26
C ARG A 321 17.03 7.85 -16.01
N GLN A 322 16.27 8.93 -16.12
CA GLN A 322 15.78 9.65 -14.95
C GLN A 322 14.69 8.80 -14.30
N VAL A 323 14.78 8.62 -12.99
CA VAL A 323 13.82 7.84 -12.20
C VAL A 323 13.11 8.74 -11.22
N PHE A 324 11.82 8.96 -11.47
CA PHE A 324 10.92 9.75 -10.65
C PHE A 324 10.11 8.84 -9.73
N CYS A 325 10.36 8.96 -8.43
CA CYS A 325 9.58 8.35 -7.37
C CYS A 325 8.43 9.30 -6.99
N LEU A 326 7.20 8.96 -7.34
CA LEU A 326 6.00 9.67 -6.90
C LEU A 326 5.46 8.99 -5.64
N ASP A 327 5.70 9.62 -4.49
CA ASP A 327 5.31 9.10 -3.19
C ASP A 327 4.26 9.98 -2.52
N GLY A 328 3.57 9.41 -1.53
CA GLY A 328 2.68 10.14 -0.63
C GLY A 328 3.37 10.37 0.72
N ASP A 329 3.05 11.47 1.39
CA ASP A 329 3.56 11.80 2.72
C ASP A 329 3.43 10.65 3.74
N GLY A 330 2.25 10.02 3.84
CA GLY A 330 2.06 8.89 4.75
C GLY A 330 2.90 7.66 4.39
N SER A 331 3.17 7.45 3.10
CA SER A 331 4.01 6.35 2.61
C SER A 331 5.49 6.61 2.94
N VAL A 332 5.98 7.83 2.71
CA VAL A 332 7.33 8.23 3.13
C VAL A 332 7.52 8.08 4.64
N ILE A 333 6.56 8.54 5.45
CA ILE A 333 6.63 8.44 6.92
C ILE A 333 6.75 6.97 7.37
N MET A 334 6.01 6.06 6.74
CA MET A 334 5.96 4.64 7.13
C MET A 334 7.34 3.98 7.17
N HIS A 335 8.17 4.25 6.16
CA HIS A 335 9.52 3.72 6.02
C HIS A 335 10.54 4.82 5.73
N MET A 336 10.50 5.89 6.53
CA MET A 336 11.35 7.07 6.36
C MET A 336 12.86 6.75 6.40
N GLY A 337 13.26 5.64 7.04
CA GLY A 337 14.65 5.14 6.99
C GLY A 337 15.17 4.89 5.57
N ALA A 338 14.29 4.67 4.58
CA ALA A 338 14.66 4.58 3.18
C ALA A 338 15.28 5.89 2.64
N MET A 339 14.91 7.06 3.19
CA MET A 339 15.50 8.34 2.80
C MET A 339 17.00 8.38 3.12
N ALA A 340 17.42 7.83 4.25
CA ALA A 340 18.85 7.71 4.57
C ALA A 340 19.57 6.85 3.53
N THR A 341 19.02 5.68 3.18
CA THR A 341 19.60 4.80 2.16
C THR A 341 19.70 5.48 0.79
N VAL A 342 18.65 6.22 0.38
CA VAL A 342 18.64 6.97 -0.89
C VAL A 342 19.68 8.10 -0.87
N GLY A 343 19.72 8.91 0.19
CA GLY A 343 20.68 10.01 0.29
C GLY A 343 22.13 9.50 0.22
N GLN A 344 22.44 8.43 0.95
CA GLN A 344 23.77 7.83 0.97
C GLN A 344 24.14 7.10 -0.32
N SER A 345 23.17 6.68 -1.15
CA SER A 345 23.48 6.05 -2.43
C SER A 345 24.00 7.02 -3.48
N ALA A 346 23.78 8.34 -3.32
CA ALA A 346 24.23 9.40 -4.22
C ALA A 346 23.86 9.18 -5.71
N MET A 347 22.69 8.56 -5.97
CA MET A 347 22.24 8.26 -7.34
C MET A 347 21.84 9.53 -8.08
N SER A 348 22.65 9.93 -9.07
CA SER A 348 22.50 11.20 -9.80
C SER A 348 21.21 11.30 -10.62
N ASN A 349 20.60 10.18 -10.96
CA ASN A 349 19.36 10.09 -11.72
C ASN A 349 18.11 9.84 -10.87
N PHE A 350 18.21 9.87 -9.53
CA PHE A 350 17.08 9.64 -8.61
C PHE A 350 16.37 10.94 -8.23
N LYS A 351 15.06 10.99 -8.46
CA LYS A 351 14.19 12.16 -8.25
C LYS A 351 13.01 11.76 -7.37
N HIS A 352 12.88 12.37 -6.19
CA HIS A 352 11.85 12.04 -5.21
C HIS A 352 10.81 13.14 -5.15
N ILE A 353 9.57 12.85 -5.54
CA ILE A 353 8.45 13.77 -5.47
C ILE A 353 7.49 13.25 -4.41
N VAL A 354 7.31 14.02 -3.34
CA VAL A 354 6.40 13.69 -2.24
C VAL A 354 5.17 14.59 -2.35
N ILE A 355 4.02 14.00 -2.63
CA ILE A 355 2.76 14.74 -2.62
C ILE A 355 2.19 14.70 -1.21
N ASN A 356 2.26 15.84 -0.53
CA ASN A 356 1.88 16.02 0.86
C ASN A 356 0.49 16.64 0.96
N ASN A 357 -0.51 15.83 1.33
CA ASN A 357 -1.86 16.31 1.66
C ASN A 357 -2.16 16.19 3.18
N GLY A 358 -1.15 15.86 3.99
CA GLY A 358 -1.24 15.72 5.43
C GLY A 358 -2.17 14.61 5.91
N SER A 359 -2.47 13.60 5.09
CA SER A 359 -3.55 12.65 5.38
C SER A 359 -3.43 11.28 4.72
N HIS A 360 -3.84 10.23 5.44
CA HIS A 360 -4.11 8.90 4.91
C HIS A 360 -5.45 8.84 4.15
N ASP A 361 -5.53 9.65 3.09
CA ASP A 361 -6.76 9.94 2.32
C ASP A 361 -7.40 8.68 1.69
N SER A 362 -6.57 7.70 1.31
CA SER A 362 -7.03 6.44 0.71
C SER A 362 -7.77 5.49 1.67
N VAL A 363 -7.67 5.71 2.98
CA VAL A 363 -8.15 4.77 4.01
C VAL A 363 -9.02 5.42 5.08
N GLY A 364 -9.45 6.66 4.90
CA GLY A 364 -10.39 7.33 5.81
C GLY A 364 -10.10 8.78 6.11
N GLY A 365 -8.94 9.29 5.70
CA GLY A 365 -8.59 10.71 5.83
C GLY A 365 -8.01 11.09 7.20
N GLN A 366 -7.55 10.11 7.98
CA GLN A 366 -6.84 10.37 9.24
C GLN A 366 -5.54 11.14 8.98
N PRO A 367 -5.17 12.10 9.85
CA PRO A 367 -4.01 12.95 9.62
C PRO A 367 -2.69 12.16 9.65
N THR A 368 -1.72 12.60 8.86
CA THR A 368 -0.31 12.20 8.99
C THR A 368 0.45 13.25 9.80
N ASP A 369 1.64 12.89 10.29
CA ASP A 369 2.53 13.85 10.98
C ASP A 369 2.99 14.99 10.06
N ALA A 370 3.00 14.76 8.74
CA ALA A 370 3.36 15.75 7.72
C ALA A 370 2.29 16.84 7.50
N GLY A 371 1.09 16.69 8.08
CA GLY A 371 0.08 17.75 8.12
C GLY A 371 0.43 18.90 9.07
N ASN A 372 1.43 18.75 9.94
CA ASN A 372 1.96 19.82 10.78
C ASN A 372 3.09 20.58 10.06
N HIS A 373 2.72 21.34 9.02
CA HIS A 373 3.68 22.00 8.13
C HIS A 373 4.64 23.00 8.82
N ASP A 374 4.34 23.45 10.03
CA ASP A 374 5.18 24.38 10.79
C ASP A 374 6.31 23.68 11.55
N GLN A 375 6.12 22.41 11.93
CA GLN A 375 7.08 21.66 12.78
C GLN A 375 7.65 20.43 12.09
N PHE A 376 7.14 20.07 10.91
CA PHE A 376 7.59 18.94 10.13
C PHE A 376 8.05 19.42 8.74
N SER A 377 9.23 18.97 8.30
CA SER A 377 9.80 19.35 7.00
C SER A 377 10.49 18.15 6.34
N PHE A 378 9.91 17.66 5.23
CA PHE A 378 10.58 16.63 4.42
C PHE A 378 11.89 17.13 3.83
N SER A 379 11.96 18.42 3.48
CA SER A 379 13.19 19.04 2.94
C SER A 379 14.34 18.95 3.96
N THR A 380 14.11 19.38 5.20
CA THR A 380 15.14 19.32 6.27
C THR A 380 15.57 17.89 6.56
N ILE A 381 14.63 16.93 6.56
CA ILE A 381 14.93 15.51 6.74
C ILE A 381 15.78 14.98 5.58
N ALA A 382 15.40 15.30 4.34
CA ALA A 382 16.12 14.86 3.14
C ALA A 382 17.55 15.41 3.09
N GLU A 383 17.75 16.70 3.40
CA GLU A 383 19.08 17.30 3.54
C GLU A 383 19.91 16.56 4.60
N GLY A 384 19.33 16.30 5.77
CA GLY A 384 19.98 15.54 6.84
C GLY A 384 20.33 14.09 6.46
N CYS A 385 19.59 13.50 5.52
CA CYS A 385 19.87 12.17 4.96
C CYS A 385 20.93 12.17 3.84
N GLY A 386 21.30 13.34 3.29
CA GLY A 386 22.27 13.48 2.22
C GLY A 386 21.69 13.65 0.81
N TYR A 387 20.42 14.08 0.68
CA TYR A 387 19.91 14.54 -0.61
C TYR A 387 20.67 15.79 -1.05
N LYS A 388 20.99 15.91 -2.35
CA LYS A 388 21.80 17.01 -2.88
C LYS A 388 21.04 18.33 -2.93
N SER A 389 19.74 18.26 -3.19
CA SER A 389 18.85 19.42 -3.30
C SER A 389 17.45 19.07 -2.82
N THR A 390 16.76 20.05 -2.28
CA THR A 390 15.35 19.95 -1.89
C THR A 390 14.57 21.18 -2.35
N MET A 391 13.33 20.99 -2.76
CA MET A 391 12.42 22.03 -3.22
C MET A 391 11.03 21.82 -2.64
N VAL A 392 10.24 22.89 -2.55
CA VAL A 392 8.83 22.87 -2.13
C VAL A 392 8.01 23.64 -3.16
N ALA A 393 6.84 23.12 -3.53
CA ALA A 393 5.91 23.77 -4.43
C ALA A 393 4.46 23.69 -3.92
N MET A 394 3.66 24.70 -4.23
CA MET A 394 2.25 24.83 -3.86
C MET A 394 1.34 25.20 -5.04
N THR A 395 1.88 25.76 -6.13
CA THR A 395 1.14 26.13 -7.35
C THR A 395 1.53 25.31 -8.57
N GLU A 396 0.72 25.34 -9.64
CA GLU A 396 1.02 24.60 -10.87
C GLU A 396 2.32 25.09 -11.52
N GLU A 397 2.54 26.40 -11.52
CA GLU A 397 3.74 27.04 -12.07
C GLU A 397 4.99 26.62 -11.30
N GLU A 398 4.91 26.61 -9.96
CA GLU A 398 6.01 26.17 -9.10
C GLU A 398 6.32 24.68 -9.31
N ILE A 399 5.30 23.83 -9.42
CA ILE A 399 5.48 22.40 -9.68
C ILE A 399 6.16 22.19 -11.03
N ALA A 400 5.66 22.83 -12.09
CA ALA A 400 6.23 22.72 -13.43
C ALA A 400 7.70 23.16 -13.44
N GLN A 401 8.00 24.31 -12.83
CA GLN A 401 9.37 24.82 -12.72
C GLN A 401 10.27 23.86 -11.93
N CYS A 402 9.83 23.39 -10.76
CA CYS A 402 10.60 22.46 -9.94
C CYS A 402 10.88 21.14 -10.66
N VAL A 403 9.93 20.60 -11.43
CA VAL A 403 10.13 19.36 -12.20
C VAL A 403 11.15 19.56 -13.32
N MET A 404 11.10 20.70 -14.01
CA MET A 404 12.09 21.07 -15.03
C MET A 404 13.50 21.22 -14.41
N ASP A 405 13.62 21.91 -13.29
CA ASP A 405 14.89 22.14 -12.59
C ASP A 405 15.47 20.83 -12.04
N MET A 406 14.62 20.03 -11.37
CA MET A 406 14.93 18.71 -10.84
C MET A 406 15.59 17.79 -11.88
N ARG A 407 15.13 17.86 -13.14
CA ARG A 407 15.66 17.06 -14.25
C ARG A 407 17.12 17.40 -14.57
N GLY A 408 17.50 18.68 -14.46
CA GLY A 408 18.84 19.18 -14.73
C GLY A 408 19.82 18.99 -13.56
N MET A 409 19.30 18.86 -12.33
CA MET A 409 20.11 18.67 -11.13
C MET A 409 20.70 17.25 -11.06
N GLU A 410 21.83 17.09 -10.36
CA GLU A 410 22.27 15.76 -9.94
C GLU A 410 21.48 15.33 -8.70
N GLY A 411 20.93 14.11 -8.73
CA GLY A 411 20.24 13.49 -7.61
C GLY A 411 21.14 12.94 -6.50
N PRO A 412 20.55 12.52 -5.37
CA PRO A 412 19.10 12.52 -5.09
C PRO A 412 18.53 13.94 -4.88
N VAL A 413 17.40 14.24 -5.51
CA VAL A 413 16.67 15.52 -5.34
C VAL A 413 15.29 15.25 -4.77
N LEU A 414 14.86 16.01 -3.76
CA LEU A 414 13.50 15.97 -3.23
C LEU A 414 12.68 17.17 -3.72
N LEU A 415 11.44 16.94 -4.13
CA LEU A 415 10.40 17.95 -4.27
C LEU A 415 9.22 17.57 -3.38
N GLU A 416 8.89 18.42 -2.41
CA GLU A 416 7.64 18.32 -1.66
C GLU A 416 6.57 19.18 -2.34
N ILE A 417 5.44 18.58 -2.71
CA ILE A 417 4.30 19.29 -3.28
C ILE A 417 3.18 19.30 -2.24
N LYS A 418 2.83 20.48 -1.72
CA LYS A 418 1.75 20.61 -0.74
C LYS A 418 0.40 20.75 -1.43
N THR A 419 -0.56 19.94 -1.02
CA THR A 419 -1.87 19.83 -1.68
C THR A 419 -3.00 19.75 -0.64
N ARG A 420 -4.22 20.05 -1.05
CA ARG A 420 -5.40 19.81 -0.21
C ARG A 420 -5.79 18.33 -0.20
N MET A 421 -6.38 17.91 0.92
CA MET A 421 -6.95 16.58 1.06
C MET A 421 -8.16 16.36 0.12
N GLY A 422 -8.31 15.12 -0.35
CA GLY A 422 -9.48 14.64 -1.06
C GLY A 422 -9.15 14.06 -2.43
N SER A 423 -10.10 13.26 -2.92
CA SER A 423 -10.11 12.70 -4.26
C SER A 423 -11.50 12.85 -4.89
N ARG A 424 -11.57 12.73 -6.22
CA ARG A 424 -12.88 12.57 -6.88
C ARG A 424 -13.53 11.24 -6.49
N LYS A 425 -14.88 11.22 -6.52
CA LYS A 425 -15.68 10.06 -6.07
C LYS A 425 -15.66 8.90 -7.06
N ASN A 426 -15.48 9.20 -8.35
CA ASN A 426 -15.52 8.24 -9.46
C ASN A 426 -14.13 7.78 -9.91
N LEU A 427 -13.14 7.77 -9.00
CA LEU A 427 -11.81 7.23 -9.29
C LEU A 427 -11.89 5.71 -9.41
N GLY A 428 -11.65 5.19 -10.60
CA GLY A 428 -11.59 3.78 -10.93
C GLY A 428 -10.27 3.12 -10.52
N ARG A 429 -10.07 1.91 -11.04
CA ARG A 429 -8.88 1.10 -10.79
C ARG A 429 -8.18 0.77 -12.11
N PRO A 430 -6.86 0.51 -12.08
CA PRO A 430 -6.16 0.03 -13.26
C PRO A 430 -6.85 -1.18 -13.88
N THR A 431 -7.14 -1.10 -15.18
CA THR A 431 -7.79 -2.19 -15.93
C THR A 431 -6.83 -3.30 -16.33
N ARG A 432 -5.53 -3.06 -16.16
CA ARG A 432 -4.43 -3.99 -16.44
C ARG A 432 -4.03 -4.75 -15.19
N THR A 433 -3.57 -6.00 -15.36
CA THR A 433 -3.07 -6.78 -14.23
C THR A 433 -1.69 -6.29 -13.77
N PRO A 434 -1.33 -6.48 -12.50
CA PRO A 434 0.02 -6.15 -12.01
C PRO A 434 1.14 -6.88 -12.75
N ILE A 435 0.88 -8.09 -13.27
CA ILE A 435 1.85 -8.89 -14.03
C ILE A 435 2.13 -8.23 -15.38
N GLU A 436 1.09 -7.88 -16.13
CA GLU A 436 1.23 -7.17 -17.42
C GLU A 436 1.94 -5.83 -17.21
N ASN A 437 1.57 -5.07 -16.18
CA ASN A 437 2.22 -3.80 -15.89
C ASN A 437 3.72 -3.98 -15.61
N LYS A 438 4.09 -5.00 -14.82
CA LYS A 438 5.48 -5.34 -14.53
C LYS A 438 6.24 -5.74 -15.79
N GLU A 439 5.65 -6.55 -16.67
CA GLU A 439 6.30 -7.02 -17.90
C GLU A 439 6.56 -5.87 -18.88
N ASP A 440 5.58 -5.01 -19.10
CA ASP A 440 5.74 -3.81 -19.92
C ASP A 440 6.80 -2.87 -19.36
N PHE A 441 6.77 -2.66 -18.04
CA PHE A 441 7.77 -1.85 -17.34
C PHE A 441 9.18 -2.39 -17.53
N MET A 442 9.35 -3.71 -17.39
CA MET A 442 10.64 -4.37 -17.65
C MET A 442 11.08 -4.23 -19.11
N HIS A 443 10.14 -4.33 -20.06
CA HIS A 443 10.42 -4.17 -21.49
C HIS A 443 10.87 -2.74 -21.80
N PHE A 444 10.17 -1.72 -21.30
CA PHE A 444 10.53 -0.32 -21.46
C PHE A 444 11.93 -0.01 -20.92
N LEU A 445 12.26 -0.55 -19.75
CA LEU A 445 13.58 -0.40 -19.14
C LEU A 445 14.70 -1.15 -19.88
N ALA A 446 14.38 -2.14 -20.72
CA ALA A 446 15.35 -2.86 -21.53
C ALA A 446 15.78 -2.07 -22.79
N ILE A 447 14.95 -1.13 -23.24
CA ILE A 447 15.24 -0.24 -24.35
C ILE A 447 16.16 0.87 -23.81
N ASN A 448 17.34 1.08 -24.42
CA ASN A 448 18.33 2.05 -23.94
C ASN A 448 17.89 3.51 -24.10
#